data_AF-A0A158JXS0-F1
#
_entry.id   AF-A0A158JXS0-F1
#
_cell.length_a   1.000
_cell.length_b   1.000
_cell.length_c   1.000
_cell.angle_alpha   90.00
_cell.angle_beta   90.00
_cell.angle_gamma   90.00
#
_symmetry.space_group_name_H-M   'P 1'
#
loop_
_entity.id
_entity.type
_entity.pdbx_description
1 polymer ?
#
loop_
_entity_poly.entity_id
_entity_poly.type
_entity_poly.pdbx_seq_one_letter_code
_entity_poly.pdbx_strand_id
1 'polypeptide(L)' 'MSEELSAKAKAALLELNERGASDQPLMVEWDIQMQLEKHELGSAAPHGGCLITKKGRAYVQEMNG' A
#
# COMPACT_ATOMS: atom_id res chain seq x y z
N MET A 1 -15.03 -0.88 -13.81
CA MET A 1 -15.11 0.03 -12.64
C MET A 1 -13.71 0.07 -12.03
N SER A 2 -12.91 1.10 -12.34
CA SER A 2 -11.64 1.30 -11.64
C SER A 2 -12.01 1.85 -10.28
N GLU A 3 -12.21 0.98 -9.28
CA GLU A 3 -12.40 1.44 -7.91
C GLU A 3 -11.14 2.22 -7.53
N GLU A 4 -11.28 3.53 -7.42
CA GLU A 4 -10.18 4.43 -7.12
C GLU A 4 -9.84 4.30 -5.64
N LEU A 5 -8.57 4.11 -5.32
CA LEU A 5 -8.10 4.10 -3.94
C LEU A 5 -8.53 5.40 -3.24
N SER A 6 -8.98 5.29 -1.99
CA SER A 6 -9.23 6.46 -1.16
C SER A 6 -7.96 7.31 -1.00
N ALA A 7 -8.11 8.61 -0.73
CA ALA A 7 -6.97 9.50 -0.50
C ALA A 7 -6.07 9.00 0.65
N LYS A 8 -6.68 8.44 1.71
CA LYS A 8 -5.95 7.81 2.81
C LYS A 8 -5.16 6.57 2.36
N ALA A 9 -5.75 5.72 1.52
CA ALA A 9 -5.07 4.54 1.00
C ALA A 9 -3.91 4.90 0.05
N LYS A 10 -4.08 5.94 -0.78
CA LYS A 10 -2.98 6.48 -1.59
C LYS A 10 -1.84 7.03 -0.72
N ALA A 11 -2.15 7.78 0.33
CA ALA A 11 -1.14 8.29 1.27
C ALA A 11 -0.39 7.15 2.00
N ALA A 12 -1.12 6.14 2.49
CA ALA A 12 -0.51 4.97 3.10
C ALA A 12 0.37 4.19 2.12
N LEU A 13 -0.04 4.07 0.85
CA LEU A 13 0.75 3.40 -0.19
C LEU A 13 2.05 4.16 -0.52
N LEU A 14 2.02 5.50 -0.52
CA LEU A 14 3.21 6.32 -0.68
C LEU A 14 4.20 6.11 0.47
N GLU A 15 3.72 6.15 1.72
CA GLU A 15 4.57 5.90 2.89
C GLU A 15 5.14 4.47 2.90
N LEU A 16 4.32 3.48 2.53
CA LEU A 16 4.75 2.10 2.34
C LEU A 16 5.83 1.96 1.25
N ASN A 17 5.77 2.77 0.18
CA ASN A 17 6.80 2.77 -0.87
C ASN A 17 8.14 3.34 -0.37
N GLU A 18 8.11 4.40 0.43
CA GLU A 18 9.30 4.96 1.09
C GLU A 18 9.93 3.93 2.05
N ARG A 19 9.10 3.22 2.83
CA ARG A 19 9.53 2.19 3.78
C ARG A 19 9.92 0.86 3.14
N GLY A 20 9.41 0.58 1.93
CA GLY A 20 9.64 -0.67 1.21
C GLY A 20 11.11 -0.92 0.83
N ALA A 21 11.96 0.11 0.84
CA ALA A 21 13.41 -0.08 0.70
C ALA A 21 14.03 -0.89 1.86
N SER A 22 13.38 -0.88 3.03
CA SER A 22 13.82 -1.55 4.25
C SER A 22 12.89 -2.69 4.69
N ASP A 23 11.92 -3.06 3.84
CA ASP A 23 10.85 -4.05 4.13
C ASP A 23 10.18 -3.84 5.50
N GLN A 24 10.04 -2.57 5.92
CA GLN A 24 9.41 -2.22 7.18
C GLN A 24 7.88 -2.13 7.01
N PRO A 25 7.10 -2.88 7.80
CA PRO A 25 5.65 -2.79 7.73
C PRO A 25 5.13 -1.46 8.29
N LEU A 26 4.02 -0.97 7.74
CA LEU A 26 3.29 0.20 8.23
C LEU A 26 1.99 -0.22 8.91
N MET A 27 1.75 0.29 10.11
CA MET A 27 0.44 0.16 10.75
C MET A 27 -0.54 1.12 10.09
N VAL A 28 -1.61 0.58 9.50
CA VAL A 28 -2.67 1.35 8.85
C VAL A 28 -4.02 0.93 9.41
N GLU A 29 -5.03 1.78 9.22
CA GLU A 29 -6.41 1.44 9.55
C GLU A 29 -6.87 0.19 8.75
N TRP A 30 -7.73 -0.64 9.34
CA TRP A 30 -8.15 -1.92 8.74
C TRP A 30 -8.82 -1.77 7.37
N ASP A 31 -9.61 -0.72 7.19
CA ASP A 31 -10.26 -0.38 5.92
C ASP A 31 -9.24 0.00 4.84
N ILE A 32 -8.18 0.71 5.20
CA ILE A 32 -7.07 1.04 4.30
C ILE A 32 -6.32 -0.23 3.90
N GLN A 33 -5.98 -1.10 4.86
CA GLN A 33 -5.31 -2.36 4.58
C GLN A 33 -6.14 -3.23 3.62
N MET A 34 -7.42 -3.40 3.90
CA MET A 34 -8.35 -4.14 3.04
C MET A 34 -8.42 -3.57 1.62
N GLN A 35 -8.45 -2.24 1.46
CA GLN A 35 -8.39 -1.63 0.12
C GLN A 35 -7.07 -1.97 -0.59
N LEU A 36 -5.92 -1.82 0.09
CA LEU A 36 -4.63 -2.11 -0.52
C LEU A 36 -4.49 -3.60 -0.90
N GLU A 37 -4.97 -4.51 -0.06
CA GLU A 37 -4.97 -5.95 -0.33
C GLU A 37 -5.91 -6.33 -1.48
N LYS A 38 -7.13 -5.76 -1.54
CA LYS A 38 -8.10 -5.99 -2.62
C LYS A 38 -7.52 -5.66 -3.99
N HIS A 39 -6.67 -4.64 -4.07
CA HIS A 39 -5.99 -4.22 -5.30
C HIS A 39 -4.61 -4.86 -5.48
N GLU A 40 -4.18 -5.73 -4.57
CA GLU A 40 -2.85 -6.37 -4.51
C GLU A 40 -1.70 -5.36 -4.42
N LEU A 41 -1.94 -4.17 -3.89
CA LEU A 41 -0.95 -3.09 -3.73
C LEU A 41 -0.21 -3.19 -2.38
N GLY A 42 -0.87 -3.82 -1.39
CA GLY A 42 -0.28 -4.13 -0.09
C GLY A 42 -0.54 -5.59 0.31
N SER A 43 0.18 -6.06 1.32
CA SER A 43 0.00 -7.38 1.92
C SER A 43 0.23 -7.33 3.43
N ALA A 44 -0.57 -8.04 4.21
CA ALA A 44 -0.33 -8.22 5.64
C ALA A 44 1.07 -8.80 5.92
N ALA A 45 1.78 -8.19 6.87
CA ALA A 45 3.04 -8.72 7.37
C ALA A 45 2.80 -9.79 8.46
N PRO A 46 3.69 -10.79 8.60
CA PRO A 46 3.55 -11.86 9.62
C PRO A 46 3.46 -11.36 11.07
N HIS A 47 4.01 -10.18 11.36
CA HIS A 47 4.05 -9.58 12.69
C HIS A 47 3.13 -8.37 12.86
N GLY A 48 2.21 -8.17 11.91
CA GLY A 48 1.28 -7.04 11.89
C GLY A 48 1.77 -5.87 11.03
N GLY A 49 0.79 -5.07 10.58
CA GLY A 49 0.99 -4.01 9.61
C GLY A 49 0.93 -4.50 8.16
N CYS A 50 1.13 -3.58 7.24
CA CYS A 50 1.07 -3.78 5.81
C CYS A 50 2.46 -3.61 5.18
N LEU A 51 2.78 -4.38 4.16
CA LEU A 51 3.97 -4.25 3.33
C LEU A 51 3.55 -3.89 1.91
N ILE A 52 4.37 -3.10 1.21
CA ILE A 52 4.13 -2.81 -0.19
C ILE A 52 4.48 -4.01 -1.07
N THR A 53 3.60 -4.34 -2.02
CA THR A 53 3.91 -5.35 -3.03
C THR A 53 4.68 -4.75 -4.20
N LYS A 54 5.21 -5.60 -5.10
CA LYS A 54 5.81 -5.12 -6.37
C LYS A 54 4.82 -4.30 -7.20
N LYS A 55 3.54 -4.72 -7.23
CA LYS A 55 2.46 -4.03 -7.93
C LYS A 55 2.16 -2.68 -7.27
N GLY A 56 2.17 -2.63 -5.93
CA GLY A 56 2.06 -1.38 -5.17
C GLY A 56 3.13 -0.37 -5.54
N ARG A 57 4.40 -0.80 -5.64
CA ARG A 57 5.51 0.08 -6.06
C ARG A 57 5.33 0.60 -7.48
N ALA A 58 4.93 -0.26 -8.42
CA ALA A 58 4.66 0.15 -9.80
C ALA A 58 3.50 1.17 -9.89
N TYR A 59 2.43 0.94 -9.12
CA TYR A 59 1.30 1.87 -9.05
C TYR A 59 1.72 3.26 -8.52
N VAL A 60 2.59 3.31 -7.51
CA VAL A 60 3.14 4.59 -7.01
C VAL A 60 4.00 5.29 -8.07
N GLN A 61 4.77 4.55 -8.87
CA GLN A 61 5.53 5.12 -9.98
C GLN A 61 4.61 5.72 -11.06
N GLU A 62 3.51 5.06 -11.39
CA GLU A 62 2.49 5.57 -12.32
C GLU A 62 1.75 6.80 -11.78
N MET A 63 1.53 6.89 -10.47
CA MET A 63 0.91 8.07 -9.85
C MET A 63 1.79 9.32 -9.87
N ASN A 64 3.12 9.15 -9.84
CA ASN A 64 4.09 10.23 -9.74
C ASN A 64 4.66 10.67 -11.12
N GLY A 65 4.28 10.00 -12.20
CA GLY A 65 4.63 10.33 -13.59
C GLY A 65 3.52 11.13 -14.27
#